data_AF-A0A4Y9R6G8-F1
#
_entry.id   AF-A0A4Y9R6G8-F1
#
_cell.length_a   1.000
_cell.length_b   1.000
_cell.length_c   1.000
_cell.angle_alpha   90.00
_cell.angle_beta   90.00
_cell.angle_gamma   90.00
#
_symmetry.space_group_name_H-M   'P 1'
#
loop_
_entity.id
_entity.type
_entity.pdbx_description
1 polymer ?
#
loop_
_entity_poly.entity_id
_entity_poly.type
_entity_poly.pdbx_seq_one_letter_code
_entity_poly.pdbx_strand_id
1 'polypeptide(L)'
;MSAQEEVAGYLVDKRPNSIAFVVKDGPFPGENADTGAANLIRIGEANDPNSYEVTGDRLVSLQNGLLQDSDLSAARTAGIGHSWGLTNITGSETLGAHYDNVVSLSGAWTPETWQPDPGTDYKDYSYNDLLQIGQSTGLVGDGNTPRAEGSGFEHDPYYEGPRPITIQTMDGPVTDFGAAMDNHNLVASDDLANRKLLLQLRKDLG
;
A
#
# COMPACT_ATOMS: atom_id res chain seq x y z
N MET A 1 13.42 -8.98 7.29
CA MET A 1 12.19 -9.22 6.53
C MET A 1 11.65 -7.86 6.19
N SER A 2 11.23 -7.60 4.95
CA SER A 2 10.57 -6.34 4.61
C SER A 2 9.11 -6.38 5.07
N ALA A 3 8.48 -5.23 5.25
CA ALA A 3 7.08 -5.12 5.64
C ALA A 3 6.14 -5.97 4.74
N GLN A 4 6.37 -5.93 3.43
CA GLN A 4 5.60 -6.74 2.46
C GLN A 4 5.75 -8.26 2.69
N GLU A 5 6.93 -8.71 3.13
CA GLU A 5 7.18 -10.13 3.44
C GLU A 5 6.46 -10.56 4.73
N GLU A 6 6.32 -9.68 5.72
CA GLU A 6 5.65 -9.98 6.99
C GLU A 6 4.13 -10.21 6.80
N VAL A 7 3.45 -9.29 6.10
CA VAL A 7 2.01 -9.45 5.81
C VAL A 7 1.77 -10.66 4.90
N ALA A 8 2.61 -10.86 3.89
CA ALA A 8 2.52 -12.03 3.02
C ALA A 8 2.68 -13.34 3.83
N GLY A 9 3.69 -13.40 4.70
CA GLY A 9 3.93 -14.54 5.59
C GLY A 9 2.74 -14.82 6.52
N TYR A 10 2.19 -13.77 7.13
CA TYR A 10 0.99 -13.88 7.97
C TYR A 10 -0.21 -14.43 7.19
N LEU A 11 -0.48 -13.91 5.98
CA LEU A 11 -1.62 -14.34 5.17
C LEU A 11 -1.48 -15.79 4.73
N VAL A 12 -0.30 -16.21 4.27
CA VAL A 12 -0.03 -17.59 3.85
C VAL A 12 -0.10 -18.55 5.03
N ASP A 13 0.45 -18.21 6.20
CA ASP A 13 0.34 -19.05 7.42
C ASP A 13 -1.12 -19.28 7.83
N LYS A 14 -1.98 -18.26 7.65
CA LYS A 14 -3.41 -18.36 7.96
C LYS A 14 -4.24 -18.92 6.82
N ARG A 15 -3.67 -19.16 5.63
CA ARG A 15 -4.34 -19.67 4.43
C ARG A 15 -3.47 -20.71 3.71
N PRO A 16 -3.56 -22.00 4.09
CA PRO A 16 -2.67 -23.04 3.59
C PRO A 16 -2.82 -23.35 2.09
N ASN A 17 -3.85 -22.82 1.42
CA ASN A 17 -4.09 -22.96 -0.02
C ASN A 17 -3.79 -21.65 -0.78
N SER A 18 -2.90 -20.82 -0.24
CA SER A 18 -2.51 -19.55 -0.84
C SER A 18 -1.01 -19.52 -1.12
N ILE A 19 -0.65 -18.86 -2.21
CA ILE A 19 0.73 -18.50 -2.55
C ILE A 19 0.83 -16.98 -2.55
N ALA A 20 1.97 -16.45 -2.10
CA ALA A 20 2.23 -15.03 -2.13
C ALA A 20 3.52 -14.74 -2.91
N PHE A 21 3.45 -13.75 -3.79
CA PHE A 21 4.60 -13.21 -4.50
C PHE A 21 4.89 -11.82 -3.94
N VAL A 22 6.12 -11.60 -3.45
CA VAL A 22 6.56 -10.28 -3.00
C VAL A 22 7.39 -9.65 -4.11
N VAL A 23 6.88 -8.56 -4.66
CA VAL A 23 7.52 -7.79 -5.74
C VAL A 23 8.02 -6.47 -5.16
N LYS A 24 9.32 -6.20 -5.34
CA LYS A 24 9.93 -4.93 -4.93
C LYS A 24 10.44 -4.17 -6.17
N ASP A 25 10.01 -2.92 -6.29
CA ASP A 25 10.37 -2.03 -7.38
C ASP A 25 11.67 -1.25 -7.10
N GLY A 26 12.77 -1.99 -6.94
CA GLY A 26 14.07 -1.38 -6.67
C GLY A 26 14.11 -0.54 -5.37
N PRO A 27 15.06 0.40 -5.25
CA PRO A 27 15.10 1.39 -4.17
C PRO A 27 13.92 2.35 -4.27
N PHE A 28 13.34 2.75 -3.13
CA PHE A 28 12.24 3.70 -3.13
C PHE A 28 12.68 5.04 -3.77
N PRO A 29 11.90 5.64 -4.68
CA PRO A 29 12.20 6.97 -5.19
C PRO A 29 12.21 7.98 -4.03
N GLY A 30 13.37 8.55 -3.74
CA GLY A 30 13.58 9.38 -2.56
C GLY A 30 14.10 8.66 -1.32
N GLU A 31 14.41 7.37 -1.39
CA GLU A 31 15.24 6.70 -0.39
C GLU A 31 16.66 7.31 -0.41
N ASN A 32 17.20 7.60 0.76
CA ASN A 32 18.62 7.89 0.88
C ASN A 32 19.38 6.57 0.69
N ALA A 33 20.20 6.49 -0.37
CA ALA A 33 20.94 5.27 -0.73
C ALA A 33 21.91 4.77 0.35
N ASP A 34 22.34 5.64 1.26
CA ASP A 34 23.28 5.31 2.33
C ASP A 34 22.58 4.89 3.63
N THR A 35 21.35 5.38 3.88
CA THR A 35 20.65 5.18 5.16
C THR A 35 19.34 4.40 5.06
N GLY A 36 18.79 4.22 3.86
CA GLY A 36 17.48 3.60 3.65
C GLY A 36 16.29 4.46 4.12
N ALA A 37 16.53 5.68 4.61
CA ALA A 37 15.49 6.55 5.12
C ALA A 37 14.77 7.27 3.97
N ALA A 38 13.45 7.42 4.09
CA ALA A 38 12.66 8.25 3.19
C ALA A 38 13.10 9.71 3.31
N ASN A 39 13.54 10.29 2.19
CA ASN A 39 13.89 11.69 2.09
C ASN A 39 12.69 12.49 1.57
N LEU A 40 12.02 13.20 2.47
CA LEU A 40 10.87 14.05 2.15
C LEU A 40 11.17 15.13 1.07
N ILE A 41 12.44 15.53 0.90
CA ILE A 41 12.85 16.47 -0.17
C ILE A 41 12.75 15.82 -1.56
N ARG A 42 12.87 14.49 -1.64
CA ARG A 42 12.83 13.71 -2.88
C ARG A 42 11.48 13.02 -3.12
N ILE A 43 10.48 13.27 -2.28
CA ILE A 43 9.12 12.71 -2.44
C ILE A 43 8.50 13.09 -3.80
N GLY A 44 8.94 14.21 -4.39
CA GLY A 44 8.54 14.60 -5.75
C GLY A 44 9.00 13.63 -6.84
N GLU A 45 10.14 12.94 -6.68
CA GLU A 45 10.56 11.87 -7.61
C GLU A 45 9.65 10.63 -7.48
N ALA A 46 9.04 10.42 -6.32
CA ALA A 46 8.08 9.35 -6.08
C ALA A 46 6.68 9.66 -6.63
N ASN A 47 6.39 10.92 -6.96
CA ASN A 47 5.16 11.32 -7.61
C ASN A 47 5.29 11.40 -9.14
N ASP A 48 6.38 10.88 -9.73
CA ASP A 48 6.49 10.80 -11.19
C ASP A 48 5.31 9.96 -11.72
N PRO A 49 4.47 10.50 -12.63
CA PRO A 49 3.32 9.78 -13.16
C PRO A 49 3.69 8.50 -13.91
N ASN A 50 4.95 8.29 -14.27
CA ASN A 50 5.42 7.08 -14.95
C ASN A 50 6.21 6.14 -14.03
N SER A 51 6.28 6.43 -12.72
CA SER A 51 7.10 5.63 -11.79
C SER A 51 6.70 4.15 -11.74
N TYR A 52 5.45 3.84 -12.10
CA TYR A 52 4.90 2.50 -12.03
C TYR A 52 5.08 1.68 -13.31
N GLU A 53 5.44 2.26 -14.46
CA GLU A 53 5.32 1.57 -15.76
C GLU A 53 6.08 0.23 -15.78
N VAL A 54 7.35 0.24 -15.34
CA VAL A 54 8.21 -0.95 -15.36
C VAL A 54 7.69 -2.04 -14.43
N THR A 55 7.23 -1.68 -13.24
CA THR A 55 6.72 -2.68 -12.29
C THR A 55 5.30 -3.12 -12.63
N GLY A 56 4.48 -2.22 -13.16
CA GLY A 56 3.16 -2.52 -13.70
C GLY A 56 3.23 -3.55 -14.82
N ASP A 57 4.11 -3.37 -15.80
CA ASP A 57 4.35 -4.34 -16.88
C ASP A 57 4.80 -5.72 -16.35
N ARG A 58 5.65 -5.72 -15.32
CA ARG A 58 6.09 -6.96 -14.66
C ARG A 58 4.95 -7.67 -13.94
N LEU A 59 4.06 -6.92 -13.28
CA LEU A 59 2.88 -7.47 -12.62
C LEU A 59 1.90 -8.06 -13.65
N VAL A 60 1.66 -7.38 -14.77
CA VAL A 60 0.87 -7.91 -15.89
C VAL A 60 1.49 -9.19 -16.43
N SER A 61 2.81 -9.21 -16.64
CA SER A 61 3.53 -10.39 -17.13
C SER A 61 3.46 -11.57 -16.15
N LEU A 62 3.58 -11.30 -14.84
CA LEU A 62 3.43 -12.30 -13.79
C LEU A 62 2.02 -12.89 -13.81
N GLN A 63 0.99 -12.04 -13.82
CA GLN A 63 -0.40 -12.48 -13.84
C GLN A 63 -0.73 -13.32 -15.07
N ASN A 64 -0.29 -12.88 -16.25
CA ASN A 64 -0.43 -13.65 -17.49
C ASN A 64 0.23 -15.02 -17.41
N GLY A 65 1.41 -15.11 -16.78
CA GLY A 65 2.09 -16.38 -16.53
C GLY A 65 1.30 -17.31 -15.60
N LEU A 66 0.78 -16.78 -14.49
CA LEU A 66 -0.04 -17.54 -13.53
C LEU A 66 -1.34 -18.05 -14.16
N LEU A 67 -1.95 -17.29 -15.07
CA LEU A 67 -3.16 -17.71 -15.79
C LEU A 67 -2.91 -18.86 -16.78
N GLN A 68 -1.66 -19.11 -17.20
CA GLN A 68 -1.31 -20.27 -18.03
C GLN A 68 -1.17 -21.56 -17.21
N ASP A 69 -1.06 -21.45 -15.88
CA ASP A 69 -0.99 -22.60 -14.99
C ASP A 69 -2.41 -23.07 -14.64
N SER A 70 -2.74 -24.31 -15.00
CA SER A 70 -4.08 -24.87 -14.80
C SER A 70 -4.49 -24.98 -13.33
N ASP A 71 -3.52 -25.06 -12.41
CA ASP A 71 -3.79 -25.16 -10.98
C ASP A 71 -4.07 -23.77 -10.38
N LEU A 72 -3.67 -22.70 -11.07
CA LEU A 72 -3.78 -21.31 -10.61
C LEU A 72 -4.77 -20.47 -11.43
N SER A 73 -5.16 -20.90 -12.63
CA SER A 73 -6.01 -20.13 -13.55
C SER A 73 -7.41 -19.81 -13.00
N ALA A 74 -7.86 -20.53 -11.98
CA ALA A 74 -9.14 -20.30 -11.30
C ALA A 74 -8.96 -19.74 -9.87
N ALA A 75 -7.73 -19.43 -9.46
CA ALA A 75 -7.47 -18.86 -8.15
C ALA A 75 -7.94 -17.40 -8.07
N ARG A 76 -8.48 -17.01 -6.92
CA ARG A 76 -8.74 -15.59 -6.64
C ARG A 76 -7.42 -14.87 -6.43
N THR A 77 -7.34 -13.66 -6.93
CA THR A 77 -6.16 -12.82 -6.96
C THR A 77 -6.35 -11.58 -6.08
N ALA A 78 -5.31 -11.24 -5.32
CA ALA A 78 -5.29 -10.02 -4.51
C ALA A 78 -4.01 -9.23 -4.78
N GLY A 79 -4.14 -7.97 -5.18
CA GLY A 79 -3.04 -7.01 -5.25
C GLY A 79 -2.93 -6.26 -3.93
N ILE A 80 -1.82 -6.41 -3.20
CA ILE A 80 -1.62 -5.74 -1.91
C ILE A 80 -0.44 -4.77 -2.03
N GLY A 81 -0.73 -3.48 -1.98
CA GLY A 81 0.24 -2.40 -2.10
C GLY A 81 0.45 -1.67 -0.79
N HIS A 82 1.68 -1.69 -0.26
CA HIS A 82 2.10 -0.81 0.84
C HIS A 82 2.77 0.44 0.28
N SER A 83 2.39 1.63 0.79
CA SER A 83 3.02 2.88 0.38
C SER A 83 2.91 3.10 -1.14
N TRP A 84 4.00 3.41 -1.83
CA TRP A 84 4.04 3.50 -3.30
C TRP A 84 3.83 2.17 -4.03
N GLY A 85 3.82 1.04 -3.31
CA GLY A 85 3.41 -0.24 -3.88
C GLY A 85 1.96 -0.22 -4.41
N LEU A 86 1.07 0.60 -3.84
CA LEU A 86 -0.30 0.76 -4.37
C LEU A 86 -0.29 1.32 -5.79
N THR A 87 0.57 2.30 -6.05
CA THR A 87 0.73 2.92 -7.37
C THR A 87 1.12 1.88 -8.41
N ASN A 88 1.98 0.93 -8.04
CA ASN A 88 2.36 -0.16 -8.94
C ASN A 88 1.21 -1.14 -9.22
N ILE A 89 0.39 -1.46 -8.22
CA ILE A 89 -0.80 -2.31 -8.40
C ILE A 89 -1.83 -1.63 -9.31
N THR A 90 -2.25 -0.41 -8.97
CA THR A 90 -3.24 0.34 -9.77
C THR A 90 -2.69 0.72 -11.16
N GLY A 91 -1.41 1.03 -11.26
CA GLY A 91 -0.69 1.18 -12.52
C GLY A 91 -0.76 -0.07 -13.38
N SER A 92 -0.57 -1.26 -12.81
CA SER A 92 -0.73 -2.52 -13.55
C SER A 92 -2.16 -2.72 -14.07
N GLU A 93 -3.18 -2.25 -13.35
CA GLU A 93 -4.57 -2.30 -13.84
C GLU A 93 -4.78 -1.42 -15.07
N THR A 94 -4.12 -0.26 -15.15
CA THR A 94 -4.14 0.57 -16.37
C THR A 94 -3.49 -0.13 -17.59
N LEU A 95 -2.65 -1.13 -17.33
CA LEU A 95 -1.95 -1.94 -18.31
C LEU A 95 -2.65 -3.29 -18.58
N GLY A 96 -3.81 -3.52 -17.96
CA GLY A 96 -4.67 -4.68 -18.22
C GLY A 96 -4.53 -5.84 -17.23
N ALA A 97 -3.80 -5.68 -16.12
CA ALA A 97 -3.93 -6.61 -15.01
C ALA A 97 -5.32 -6.46 -14.36
N HIS A 98 -5.85 -7.55 -13.82
CA HIS A 98 -7.11 -7.55 -13.08
C HIS A 98 -6.94 -8.32 -11.76
N TYR A 99 -7.52 -7.81 -10.68
CA TYR A 99 -7.49 -8.47 -9.38
C TYR A 99 -8.91 -8.65 -8.85
N ASP A 100 -9.20 -9.74 -8.13
CA ASP A 100 -10.47 -9.84 -7.41
C ASP A 100 -10.53 -8.85 -6.24
N ASN A 101 -9.38 -8.56 -5.63
CA ASN A 101 -9.24 -7.63 -4.52
C ASN A 101 -8.00 -6.76 -4.72
N VAL A 102 -8.12 -5.47 -4.40
CA VAL A 102 -6.96 -4.58 -4.26
C VAL A 102 -6.95 -3.97 -2.87
N VAL A 103 -5.87 -4.22 -2.15
CA VAL A 103 -5.66 -3.76 -0.79
C VAL A 103 -4.57 -2.70 -0.78
N SER A 104 -4.96 -1.50 -0.36
CA SER A 104 -4.04 -0.42 0.01
C SER A 104 -3.69 -0.55 1.50
N LEU A 105 -2.41 -0.70 1.80
CA LEU A 105 -1.85 -0.60 3.15
C LEU A 105 -1.14 0.74 3.25
N SER A 106 -1.85 1.79 3.66
CA SER A 106 -1.38 3.19 3.57
C SER A 106 -0.75 3.48 2.20
N GLY A 107 -1.58 3.44 1.16
CA GLY A 107 -1.13 3.59 -0.23
C GLY A 107 -0.96 5.05 -0.64
N ALA A 108 0.04 5.31 -1.49
CA ALA A 108 0.45 6.68 -1.85
C ALA A 108 -0.55 7.37 -2.78
N TRP A 109 -0.74 6.84 -3.98
CA TRP A 109 -1.60 7.42 -5.00
C TRP A 109 -1.95 6.42 -6.10
N THR A 110 -2.98 6.74 -6.88
CA THR A 110 -3.42 5.99 -8.06
C THR A 110 -3.21 6.84 -9.32
N PRO A 111 -2.81 6.24 -10.46
CA PRO A 111 -2.64 6.99 -11.71
C PRO A 111 -3.88 7.74 -12.14
N GLU A 112 -3.73 8.90 -12.78
CA GLU A 112 -4.88 9.70 -13.28
C GLU A 112 -5.74 8.93 -14.30
N THR A 113 -5.12 8.04 -15.07
CA THR A 113 -5.80 7.20 -16.06
C THR A 113 -6.46 5.97 -15.44
N TRP A 114 -6.21 5.69 -14.17
CA TRP A 114 -6.79 4.56 -13.46
C TRP A 114 -8.23 4.85 -13.06
N GLN A 115 -9.06 3.81 -13.13
CA GLN A 115 -10.44 3.82 -12.66
C GLN A 115 -10.69 2.49 -11.95
N PRO A 116 -11.47 2.48 -10.86
CA PRO A 116 -11.80 1.23 -10.18
C PRO A 116 -12.60 0.31 -11.10
N ASP A 117 -12.20 -0.96 -11.18
CA ASP A 117 -12.94 -2.00 -11.89
C ASP A 117 -14.18 -2.40 -11.06
N PRO A 118 -15.40 -2.39 -11.62
CA PRO A 118 -16.62 -2.77 -10.89
C PRO A 118 -16.65 -4.25 -10.44
N GLY A 119 -15.76 -5.10 -10.96
CA GLY A 119 -15.57 -6.48 -10.55
C GLY A 119 -14.56 -6.68 -9.42
N THR A 120 -13.89 -5.62 -8.98
CA THR A 120 -12.79 -5.68 -8.01
C THR A 120 -13.18 -5.02 -6.68
N ASP A 121 -12.89 -5.71 -5.57
CA ASP A 121 -13.09 -5.16 -4.23
C ASP A 121 -11.86 -4.32 -3.81
N TYR A 122 -12.03 -3.00 -3.71
CA TYR A 122 -10.96 -2.07 -3.32
C TYR A 122 -11.09 -1.65 -1.85
N LYS A 123 -10.03 -1.85 -1.05
CA LYS A 123 -10.01 -1.47 0.38
C LYS A 123 -8.72 -0.77 0.79
N ASP A 124 -8.84 0.27 1.60
CA ASP A 124 -7.71 0.97 2.23
C ASP A 124 -7.69 0.78 3.75
N TYR A 125 -6.54 0.31 4.24
CA TYR A 125 -6.22 0.22 5.65
C TYR A 125 -5.07 1.15 5.95
N SER A 126 -5.32 2.13 6.83
CA SER A 126 -4.34 3.16 7.15
C SER A 126 -4.37 3.50 8.64
N TYR A 127 -3.19 3.76 9.19
CA TYR A 127 -3.05 4.51 10.44
C TYR A 127 -2.94 6.00 10.10
N ASN A 128 -3.08 6.86 11.11
CA ASN A 128 -2.64 8.25 10.92
C ASN A 128 -1.10 8.27 10.93
N ASP A 129 -0.50 8.49 9.77
CA ASP A 129 0.92 8.24 9.53
C ASP A 129 1.59 9.32 8.65
N LEU A 130 2.87 9.11 8.33
CA LEU A 130 3.65 10.07 7.55
C LEU A 130 3.09 10.32 6.15
N LEU A 131 2.53 9.29 5.52
CA LEU A 131 1.98 9.38 4.18
C LEU A 131 0.67 10.17 4.20
N GLN A 132 -0.17 9.97 5.22
CA GLN A 132 -1.40 10.76 5.39
C GLN A 132 -1.10 12.25 5.58
N ILE A 133 0.01 12.57 6.24
CA ILE A 133 0.49 13.97 6.33
C ILE A 133 0.87 14.48 4.93
N GLY A 134 1.63 13.71 4.17
CA GLY A 134 2.03 14.05 2.79
C GLY A 134 0.83 14.31 1.87
N GLN A 135 -0.17 13.43 1.90
CA GLN A 135 -1.41 13.57 1.14
C GLN A 135 -2.20 14.82 1.56
N SER A 136 -2.34 15.07 2.86
CA SER A 136 -3.11 16.23 3.37
C SER A 136 -2.50 17.59 3.01
N THR A 137 -1.21 17.61 2.68
CA THR A 137 -0.48 18.82 2.26
C THR A 137 -0.35 18.95 0.74
N GLY A 138 -0.91 18.01 -0.03
CA GLY A 138 -0.77 17.95 -1.48
C GLY A 138 0.61 17.50 -1.97
N LEU A 139 1.50 17.08 -1.07
CA LEU A 139 2.84 16.61 -1.41
C LEU A 139 2.84 15.20 -2.00
N VAL A 140 1.74 14.46 -1.89
CA VAL A 140 1.61 13.09 -2.41
C VAL A 140 0.29 12.96 -3.16
N GLY A 141 0.37 12.45 -4.39
CA GLY A 141 -0.78 12.03 -5.19
C GLY A 141 -1.65 13.13 -5.79
N ASP A 142 -1.41 14.40 -5.49
CA ASP A 142 -2.18 15.55 -5.99
C ASP A 142 -3.71 15.35 -5.93
N GLY A 143 -4.18 14.73 -4.84
CA GLY A 143 -5.60 14.40 -4.63
C GLY A 143 -6.05 13.02 -5.11
N ASN A 144 -5.28 12.33 -5.95
CA ASN A 144 -5.55 10.96 -6.42
C ASN A 144 -5.05 9.91 -5.42
N THR A 145 -5.61 9.93 -4.22
CA THR A 145 -5.21 9.04 -3.12
C THR A 145 -6.30 7.99 -2.86
N PRO A 146 -5.98 6.81 -2.32
CA PRO A 146 -6.98 5.78 -2.05
C PRO A 146 -8.09 6.29 -1.12
N ARG A 147 -7.82 7.27 -0.25
CA ARG A 147 -8.83 7.82 0.67
C ARG A 147 -9.53 9.08 0.18
N ALA A 148 -9.32 9.48 -1.07
CA ALA A 148 -10.01 10.61 -1.67
C ALA A 148 -11.47 10.25 -2.00
N GLU A 149 -12.34 11.27 -1.99
CA GLU A 149 -13.73 11.10 -2.42
C GLU A 149 -13.77 10.63 -3.89
N GLY A 150 -14.49 9.53 -4.14
CA GLY A 150 -14.62 8.98 -5.49
C GLY A 150 -13.46 8.09 -5.94
N SER A 151 -12.47 7.78 -5.08
CA SER A 151 -11.35 6.89 -5.41
C SER A 151 -11.77 5.45 -5.73
N GLY A 152 -12.95 5.02 -5.28
CA GLY A 152 -13.42 3.63 -5.37
C GLY A 152 -12.95 2.72 -4.23
N PHE A 153 -11.99 3.16 -3.40
CA PHE A 153 -11.57 2.38 -2.23
C PHE A 153 -12.52 2.59 -1.05
N GLU A 154 -13.00 1.49 -0.49
CA GLU A 154 -13.67 1.52 0.80
C GLU A 154 -12.66 1.69 1.94
N HIS A 155 -12.99 2.51 2.93
CA HIS A 155 -12.13 2.68 4.09
C HIS A 155 -12.89 3.03 5.37
N ASP A 156 -12.46 2.42 6.48
CA ASP A 156 -12.86 2.82 7.83
C ASP A 156 -12.01 4.01 8.32
N PRO A 157 -12.38 4.68 9.42
CA PRO A 157 -11.49 5.64 10.09
C PRO A 157 -10.10 5.04 10.35
N TYR A 158 -9.09 5.91 10.48
CA TYR A 158 -7.72 5.48 10.75
C TYR A 158 -7.63 4.58 11.98
N TYR A 159 -6.79 3.55 11.89
CA TYR A 159 -6.41 2.76 13.04
C TYR A 159 -5.59 3.61 14.03
N GLU A 160 -5.73 3.33 15.32
CA GLU A 160 -4.96 4.00 16.37
C GLU A 160 -3.59 3.35 16.52
N GLY A 161 -2.54 4.14 16.29
CA GLY A 161 -1.17 3.71 16.48
C GLY A 161 -0.79 3.60 17.96
N PRO A 162 0.29 2.88 18.31
CA PRO A 162 0.74 2.72 19.71
C PRO A 162 1.12 4.03 20.38
N ARG A 163 1.53 5.03 19.58
CA ARG A 163 1.92 6.36 20.04
C ARG A 163 1.14 7.42 19.27
N PRO A 164 0.69 8.51 19.94
CA PRO A 164 0.06 9.61 19.23
C PRO A 164 1.09 10.32 18.35
N ILE A 165 0.67 10.69 17.13
CA ILE A 165 1.53 11.48 16.22
C ILE A 165 1.53 12.97 16.54
N THR A 166 0.64 13.43 17.43
CA THR A 166 0.58 14.81 17.91
C THR A 166 1.01 14.86 19.36
N ILE A 167 2.10 15.59 19.63
CA ILE A 167 2.63 15.79 20.98
C ILE A 167 2.32 17.22 21.43
N GLN A 168 1.83 17.37 22.66
CA GLN A 168 1.64 18.69 23.27
C GLN A 168 2.97 19.20 23.83
N THR A 169 3.39 20.38 23.37
CA THR A 169 4.58 21.08 23.89
C THR A 169 4.17 22.40 24.54
N MET A 170 5.13 23.11 25.16
CA MET A 170 4.87 24.45 25.70
C MET A 170 4.47 25.46 24.62
N ASP A 171 4.94 25.26 23.38
CA ASP A 171 4.68 26.15 22.25
C ASP A 171 3.47 25.71 21.39
N GLY A 172 2.75 24.67 21.85
CA GLY A 172 1.58 24.10 21.17
C GLY A 172 1.79 22.67 20.66
N PRO A 173 0.82 22.13 19.91
CA PRO A 173 0.92 20.79 19.35
C PRO A 173 1.96 20.72 18.25
N VAL A 174 2.83 19.72 18.30
CA VAL A 174 3.82 19.41 17.25
C VAL A 174 3.63 17.98 16.74
N THR A 175 4.00 17.74 15.49
CA THR A 175 3.98 16.40 14.89
C THR A 175 5.21 15.61 15.29
N ASP A 176 5.02 14.42 15.84
CA ASP A 176 6.05 13.40 15.99
C ASP A 176 6.19 12.61 14.69
N PHE A 177 7.12 13.05 13.84
CA PHE A 177 7.43 12.38 12.58
C PHE A 177 7.98 10.95 12.78
N GLY A 178 8.58 10.66 13.93
CA GLY A 178 9.01 9.30 14.27
C GLY A 178 7.79 8.39 14.51
N ALA A 179 6.82 8.83 15.31
CA ALA A 179 5.56 8.10 15.50
C ALA A 179 4.77 7.94 14.18
N ALA A 180 4.77 8.98 13.34
CA ALA A 180 4.13 8.93 12.04
C ALA A 180 4.80 7.90 11.10
N MET A 181 6.13 7.81 11.12
CA MET A 181 6.87 6.79 10.37
C MET A 181 6.64 5.38 10.95
N ASP A 182 6.64 5.24 12.27
CA ASP A 182 6.36 3.96 12.93
C ASP A 182 4.97 3.43 12.54
N ASN A 183 3.95 4.29 12.54
CA ASN A 183 2.60 3.94 12.09
C ASN A 183 2.56 3.55 10.61
N HIS A 184 3.34 4.22 9.75
CA HIS A 184 3.41 3.92 8.32
C HIS A 184 4.02 2.54 8.05
N ASN A 185 4.97 2.11 8.87
CA ASN A 185 5.54 0.77 8.78
C ASN A 185 4.65 -0.28 9.46
N LEU A 186 3.99 0.09 10.57
CA LEU A 186 3.13 -0.81 11.36
C LEU A 186 2.02 -1.44 10.51
N VAL A 187 1.39 -0.66 9.62
CA VAL A 187 0.28 -1.09 8.75
C VAL A 187 0.62 -2.35 7.95
N ALA A 188 1.90 -2.51 7.59
CA ALA A 188 2.44 -3.61 6.81
C ALA A 188 3.35 -4.52 7.64
N SER A 189 3.13 -4.63 8.96
CA SER A 189 3.89 -5.54 9.82
C SER A 189 3.04 -6.66 10.39
N ASP A 190 3.67 -7.72 10.90
CA ASP A 190 2.99 -8.79 11.66
C ASP A 190 2.96 -8.55 13.19
N ASP A 191 3.33 -7.34 13.63
CA ASP A 191 3.38 -6.95 15.04
C ASP A 191 2.02 -7.12 15.74
N LEU A 192 2.07 -7.47 17.03
CA LEU A 192 0.90 -7.54 17.90
C LEU A 192 0.06 -6.24 17.89
N ALA A 193 0.72 -5.08 17.78
CA ALA A 193 0.06 -3.79 17.65
C ALA A 193 -0.75 -3.66 16.34
N ASN A 194 -0.38 -4.38 15.27
CA ASN A 194 -1.10 -4.41 13.99
C ASN A 194 -2.21 -5.47 13.94
N ARG A 195 -2.37 -6.29 15.00
CA ARG A 195 -3.24 -7.46 15.00
C ARG A 195 -4.70 -7.16 14.66
N LYS A 196 -5.22 -5.98 15.04
CA LYS A 196 -6.59 -5.58 14.72
C LYS A 196 -6.78 -5.45 13.21
N LEU A 197 -5.86 -4.76 12.53
CA LEU A 197 -5.86 -4.61 11.08
C LEU A 197 -5.66 -5.96 10.40
N LEU A 198 -4.67 -6.76 10.81
CA LEU A 198 -4.40 -8.07 10.22
C LEU A 198 -5.58 -9.04 10.31
N LEU A 199 -6.35 -8.99 11.40
CA LEU A 199 -7.57 -9.77 11.55
C LEU A 199 -8.68 -9.30 10.60
N GLN A 200 -8.81 -7.99 10.42
CA GLN A 200 -9.79 -7.40 9.51
C GLN A 200 -9.43 -7.67 8.04
N LEU A 201 -8.18 -7.43 7.65
CA LEU A 201 -7.63 -7.74 6.32
C LEU A 201 -7.87 -9.21 5.96
N ARG A 202 -7.55 -10.14 6.87
CA ARG A 202 -7.80 -11.57 6.66
C ARG A 202 -9.28 -11.89 6.52
N LYS A 203 -10.16 -11.21 7.25
CA LYS A 203 -11.61 -11.44 7.13
C LYS A 203 -12.12 -10.97 5.77
N ASP A 204 -11.60 -9.85 5.29
CA ASP A 204 -12.07 -9.21 4.05
C ASP A 204 -11.61 -9.95 2.80
N LEU A 205 -10.41 -10.54 2.82
CA LEU A 205 -9.90 -11.30 1.68
C LEU A 205 -10.52 -12.71 1.53
N GLY A 206 -11.46 -13.13 2.39
CA GLY A 206 -12.04 -14.49 2.43
C GLY A 206 -11.14 -15.56 3.04
#